data_AF-A0A2Z3JCU6-F1
#
_entry.id   AF-A0A2Z3JCU6-F1
#
_cell.length_a   1.000
_cell.length_b   1.000
_cell.length_c   1.000
_cell.angle_alpha   90.00
_cell.angle_beta   90.00
_cell.angle_gamma   90.00
#
_symmetry.space_group_name_H-M   'P 1'
#
loop_
_entity.id
_entity.type
_entity.pdbx_description
1 polymer ?
#
loop_
_entity_poly.entity_id
_entity_poly.type
_entity_poly.pdbx_seq_one_letter_code
_entity_poly.pdbx_strand_id
1 'polypeptide(L)'
;MATDFGGAFFYVTLALLLRDLRQCTDMLTFSVRPVLARAVLLTTLTLPMSLAAQVNPSLQPIPIDPAWTLVWSDDFNGKAGTQPAETFWNYDIGNEDASGWGNRELEYYTRDAANVRLDGQGNLEIRALKNTADLWCFNGDACPYTSARLNTRGKVEAQYGKFEARIQVPAGVGYWPAFWMLGMGEGSWPANGEIDIMEWLGRTPTTIYGTLHGPGYAADKGLSTPHELPQPASNAFHTFTVVKRPDEIVWLLDGQPYKRVTPQDIPAGTAWVFDRPFYLLLNLAVGGNWSGPVGPKTTFPGVMKVDYVRIWKAAN
;
A
#
# COMPACT_ATOMS: atom_id res chain seq x y z
N MET A 1 -24.21 -6.39 -76.54
CA MET A 1 -23.22 -6.82 -75.53
C MET A 1 -23.92 -6.64 -74.18
N ALA A 2 -24.60 -7.61 -73.55
CA ALA A 2 -24.41 -9.07 -73.53
C ALA A 2 -23.00 -9.44 -73.02
N THR A 3 -22.78 -10.21 -71.95
CA THR A 3 -23.64 -11.02 -71.02
C THR A 3 -23.08 -10.88 -69.59
N ASP A 4 -23.78 -10.99 -68.46
CA ASP A 4 -24.81 -11.95 -67.95
C ASP A 4 -24.26 -13.33 -67.51
N PHE A 5 -25.00 -14.03 -66.63
CA PHE A 5 -24.69 -15.13 -65.69
C PHE A 5 -24.17 -14.68 -64.30
N GLY A 6 -24.73 -15.08 -63.15
CA GLY A 6 -25.97 -15.84 -62.91
C GLY A 6 -25.83 -16.95 -61.84
N GLY A 7 -26.35 -16.67 -60.63
CA GLY A 7 -27.14 -17.61 -59.80
C GLY A 7 -26.43 -18.75 -59.06
N ALA A 8 -27.07 -19.53 -58.16
CA ALA A 8 -28.36 -19.45 -57.44
C ALA A 8 -28.62 -20.85 -56.81
N PHE A 9 -28.80 -20.95 -55.48
CA PHE A 9 -29.34 -22.12 -54.72
C PHE A 9 -28.55 -23.47 -54.79
N PHE A 10 -28.37 -24.24 -53.70
CA PHE A 10 -29.39 -25.09 -53.05
C PHE A 10 -28.90 -25.64 -51.67
N TYR A 11 -29.82 -25.73 -50.69
CA TYR A 11 -29.99 -26.69 -49.55
C TYR A 11 -28.76 -27.46 -48.99
N VAL A 12 -28.57 -27.55 -47.67
CA VAL A 12 -29.08 -28.63 -46.78
C VAL A 12 -28.57 -28.35 -45.33
N THR A 13 -29.21 -28.67 -44.19
CA THR A 13 -30.60 -28.93 -43.75
C THR A 13 -30.65 -28.83 -42.20
N LEU A 14 -31.77 -28.41 -41.60
CA LEU A 14 -31.98 -28.35 -40.14
C LEU A 14 -32.66 -29.63 -39.60
N ALA A 15 -31.98 -30.40 -38.73
CA ALA A 15 -32.47 -31.61 -38.05
C ALA A 15 -31.42 -32.06 -37.01
N LEU A 16 -31.70 -32.56 -35.79
CA LEU A 16 -32.95 -32.92 -35.11
C LEU A 16 -32.82 -32.65 -33.60
N LEU A 17 -33.89 -32.14 -32.99
CA LEU A 17 -34.16 -32.28 -31.55
C LEU A 17 -34.95 -33.60 -31.33
N LEU A 18 -34.87 -34.17 -30.12
CA LEU A 18 -35.82 -35.15 -29.55
C LEU A 18 -35.92 -36.56 -30.19
N ARG A 19 -35.24 -37.54 -29.54
CA ARG A 19 -35.50 -38.99 -29.40
C ARG A 19 -34.43 -39.52 -28.41
N ASP A 20 -34.67 -40.40 -27.43
CA ASP A 20 -35.86 -41.17 -27.07
C ASP A 20 -36.07 -41.18 -25.54
N LEU A 21 -37.34 -41.17 -25.13
CA LEU A 21 -37.78 -41.48 -23.76
C LEU A 21 -38.71 -42.69 -23.83
N ARG A 22 -38.21 -43.89 -23.46
CA ARG A 22 -38.98 -44.98 -22.81
C ARG A 22 -38.15 -46.25 -22.59
N GLN A 23 -38.57 -46.98 -21.54
CA GLN A 23 -38.34 -48.41 -21.29
C GLN A 23 -36.91 -48.88 -20.97
N CYS A 24 -36.64 -49.03 -19.67
CA CYS A 24 -36.37 -50.35 -19.10
C CYS A 24 -36.75 -50.36 -17.62
N THR A 25 -37.82 -51.08 -17.27
CA THR A 25 -38.26 -51.35 -15.91
C THR A 25 -38.22 -52.86 -15.69
N ASP A 26 -37.30 -53.35 -14.88
CA ASP A 26 -37.38 -54.63 -14.16
C ASP A 26 -36.48 -54.49 -12.91
N MET A 27 -37.05 -54.36 -11.71
CA MET A 27 -37.62 -55.45 -10.89
C MET A 27 -36.54 -56.32 -10.22
N LEU A 28 -35.99 -55.83 -9.11
CA LEU A 28 -35.34 -56.66 -8.09
C LEU A 28 -36.13 -56.57 -6.79
N THR A 29 -36.83 -57.66 -6.48
CA THR A 29 -37.55 -57.85 -5.23
C THR A 29 -36.60 -58.30 -4.13
N PHE A 30 -36.62 -57.64 -2.97
CA PHE A 30 -35.96 -58.15 -1.76
C PHE A 30 -36.93 -58.10 -0.57
N SER A 31 -37.13 -59.25 0.07
CA SER A 31 -38.09 -59.39 1.16
C SER A 31 -37.55 -58.80 2.45
N VAL A 32 -38.31 -57.93 3.10
CA VAL A 32 -37.96 -57.38 4.42
C VAL A 32 -38.57 -58.27 5.52
N ARG A 33 -37.72 -58.89 6.35
CA ARG A 33 -38.14 -59.50 7.63
C ARG A 33 -37.93 -58.49 8.76
N PRO A 34 -38.88 -58.32 9.69
CA PRO A 34 -38.68 -57.44 10.84
C PRO A 34 -37.77 -58.12 11.87
N VAL A 35 -36.64 -57.48 12.19
CA VAL A 35 -35.84 -57.81 13.37
C VAL A 35 -36.11 -56.77 14.44
N LEU A 36 -36.69 -57.19 15.56
CA LEU A 36 -36.87 -56.36 16.75
C LEU A 36 -35.50 -56.09 17.41
N ALA A 37 -34.85 -55.01 16.99
CA ALA A 37 -33.68 -54.48 17.69
C ALA A 37 -34.13 -53.61 18.88
N ARG A 38 -33.76 -54.02 20.10
CA ARG A 38 -33.93 -53.19 21.31
C ARG A 38 -33.13 -51.90 21.15
N ALA A 39 -33.80 -50.75 21.20
CA ALA A 39 -33.14 -49.46 21.26
C ALA A 39 -32.43 -49.29 22.62
N VAL A 40 -31.11 -49.42 22.64
CA VAL A 40 -30.28 -48.94 23.75
C VAL A 40 -30.00 -47.47 23.49
N LEU A 41 -30.57 -46.60 24.32
CA LEU A 41 -30.40 -45.16 24.22
C LEU A 41 -29.00 -44.76 24.71
N LEU A 42 -28.00 -44.79 23.82
CA LEU A 42 -26.72 -44.11 24.10
C LEU A 42 -26.96 -42.60 24.03
N THR A 43 -27.09 -41.96 25.19
CA THR A 43 -27.01 -40.50 25.32
C THR A 43 -25.58 -40.06 25.06
N THR A 44 -25.25 -39.79 23.81
CA THR A 44 -23.98 -39.13 23.45
C THR A 44 -23.99 -37.71 24.01
N LEU A 45 -23.20 -37.49 25.06
CA LEU A 45 -23.02 -36.18 25.67
C LEU A 45 -22.22 -35.29 24.71
N THR A 46 -22.90 -34.63 23.78
CA THR A 46 -22.27 -33.62 22.92
C THR A 46 -21.92 -32.40 23.76
N LEU A 47 -20.68 -32.36 24.26
CA LEU A 47 -20.14 -31.11 24.79
C LEU A 47 -20.25 -30.05 23.69
N PRO A 48 -20.76 -28.84 23.98
CA PRO A 48 -20.65 -27.74 23.05
C PRO A 48 -19.17 -27.43 22.89
N MET A 49 -18.62 -27.78 21.73
CA MET A 49 -17.30 -27.34 21.33
C MET A 49 -17.40 -25.83 21.12
N SER A 50 -17.19 -25.06 22.19
CA SER A 50 -17.08 -23.62 22.09
C SER A 50 -15.96 -23.33 21.10
N LEU A 51 -16.34 -22.79 19.94
CA LEU A 51 -15.41 -22.19 19.02
C LEU A 51 -14.88 -20.93 19.72
N ALA A 52 -13.90 -21.12 20.60
CA ALA A 52 -13.08 -20.03 21.08
C ALA A 52 -12.50 -19.39 19.83
N ALA A 53 -12.96 -18.17 19.52
CA ALA A 53 -12.41 -17.40 18.42
C ALA A 53 -10.89 -17.35 18.63
N GLN A 54 -10.13 -17.93 17.70
CA GLN A 54 -8.69 -17.86 17.75
C GLN A 54 -8.31 -16.40 17.59
N VAL A 55 -8.02 -15.74 18.72
CA VAL A 55 -7.51 -14.39 18.75
C VAL A 55 -6.22 -14.42 17.93
N ASN A 56 -6.23 -13.72 16.80
CA ASN A 56 -5.17 -13.79 15.82
C ASN A 56 -3.86 -13.34 16.49
N PRO A 57 -2.82 -14.18 16.64
CA PRO A 57 -1.65 -13.83 17.46
C PRO A 57 -0.77 -12.70 16.88
N SER A 58 -1.11 -12.18 15.71
CA SER A 58 -0.32 -11.25 14.90
C SER A 58 -0.47 -9.75 15.26
N LEU A 59 -1.04 -9.44 16.44
CA LEU A 59 -0.97 -8.12 17.07
C LEU A 59 -0.26 -8.17 18.43
N GLN A 60 0.79 -8.99 18.56
CA GLN A 60 1.74 -8.75 19.65
C GLN A 60 2.44 -7.40 19.40
N PRO A 61 2.42 -6.46 20.35
CA PRO A 61 3.25 -5.27 20.26
C PRO A 61 4.70 -5.70 20.07
N ILE A 62 5.43 -5.06 19.16
CA ILE A 62 6.89 -5.21 19.07
C ILE A 62 7.42 -5.00 20.50
N PRO A 63 8.22 -5.93 21.05
CA PRO A 63 8.78 -5.77 22.38
C PRO A 63 9.42 -4.38 22.47
N ILE A 64 9.02 -3.60 23.47
CA ILE A 64 9.67 -2.32 23.74
C ILE A 64 11.10 -2.68 24.16
N ASP A 65 12.01 -2.60 23.20
CA ASP A 65 13.44 -2.57 23.48
C ASP A 65 13.64 -1.43 24.49
N PRO A 66 14.11 -1.73 25.72
CA PRO A 66 14.22 -0.74 26.78
C PRO A 66 15.18 0.40 26.42
N ALA A 67 15.96 0.26 25.35
CA ALA A 67 16.73 1.33 24.73
C ALA A 67 15.88 2.38 23.95
N TRP A 68 14.55 2.29 23.90
CA TRP A 68 13.69 3.26 23.18
C TRP A 68 12.48 3.74 23.99
N THR A 69 12.34 5.06 24.10
CA THR A 69 11.15 5.72 24.67
C THR A 69 10.30 6.33 23.56
N LEU A 70 9.00 5.98 23.50
CA LEU A 70 8.04 6.60 22.57
C LEU A 70 7.87 8.08 22.93
N VAL A 71 8.05 8.98 21.96
CA VAL A 71 7.93 10.44 22.17
C VAL A 71 6.79 11.07 21.39
N TRP A 72 6.30 10.42 20.34
CA TRP A 72 5.10 10.83 19.59
C TRP A 72 4.49 9.64 18.85
N SER A 73 3.17 9.61 18.75
CA SER A 73 2.41 8.69 17.88
C SER A 73 1.18 9.37 17.29
N ASP A 74 0.76 8.88 16.12
CA ASP A 74 -0.63 8.91 15.67
C ASP A 74 -1.04 7.47 15.38
N ASP A 75 -2.03 6.97 16.13
CA ASP A 75 -2.57 5.61 16.04
C ASP A 75 -3.97 5.62 15.36
N PHE A 76 -4.35 6.72 14.70
CA PHE A 76 -5.48 6.84 13.77
C PHE A 76 -6.88 6.37 14.26
N ASN A 77 -7.07 6.25 15.57
CA ASN A 77 -8.28 5.76 16.24
C ASN A 77 -9.50 6.73 16.21
N GLY A 78 -9.53 7.69 15.29
CA GLY A 78 -10.63 8.64 15.14
C GLY A 78 -11.84 8.06 14.41
N LYS A 79 -12.88 8.89 14.24
CA LYS A 79 -14.16 8.46 13.67
C LYS A 79 -14.04 8.16 12.17
N ALA A 80 -14.68 7.07 11.73
CA ALA A 80 -14.84 6.72 10.31
C ALA A 80 -15.25 7.92 9.44
N GLY A 81 -14.50 8.18 8.37
CA GLY A 81 -14.78 9.25 7.41
C GLY A 81 -14.30 10.65 7.80
N THR A 82 -13.65 10.82 8.96
CA THR A 82 -12.97 12.08 9.33
C THR A 82 -11.52 12.07 8.88
N GLN A 83 -10.92 13.23 8.64
CA GLN A 83 -9.47 13.39 8.43
C GLN A 83 -8.67 13.10 9.72
N PRO A 84 -7.36 12.74 9.64
CA PRO A 84 -6.46 12.71 10.78
C PRO A 84 -6.25 14.10 11.39
N ALA A 85 -5.69 14.16 12.60
CA ALA A 85 -5.61 15.39 13.39
C ALA A 85 -4.73 16.46 12.73
N GLU A 86 -5.33 17.63 12.42
CA GLU A 86 -4.61 18.77 11.86
C GLU A 86 -3.52 19.34 12.80
N THR A 87 -3.52 18.98 14.09
CA THR A 87 -2.42 19.29 15.02
C THR A 87 -1.12 18.59 14.65
N PHE A 88 -1.16 17.49 13.91
CA PHE A 88 0.02 16.74 13.46
C PHE A 88 0.25 16.88 11.95
N TRP A 89 -0.82 16.88 11.15
CA TRP A 89 -0.73 16.77 9.69
C TRP A 89 -1.09 18.07 8.96
N ASN A 90 -0.30 18.40 7.95
CA ASN A 90 -0.61 19.30 6.84
C ASN A 90 -1.03 18.47 5.61
N TYR A 91 -1.57 19.14 4.61
CA TYR A 91 -1.87 18.55 3.29
C TYR A 91 -1.16 19.34 2.21
N ASP A 92 -0.39 18.64 1.38
CA ASP A 92 0.09 19.20 0.12
C ASP A 92 -1.05 19.05 -0.91
N ILE A 93 -1.38 20.13 -1.63
CA ILE A 93 -2.56 20.20 -2.51
C ILE A 93 -2.11 20.50 -3.93
N GLY A 94 -2.65 19.76 -4.90
CA GLY A 94 -2.37 19.94 -6.32
C GLY A 94 -1.42 18.91 -6.92
N ASN A 95 -0.87 19.26 -8.08
CA ASN A 95 0.04 18.45 -8.88
C ASN A 95 1.30 19.30 -9.20
N GLU A 96 1.99 19.75 -8.13
CA GLU A 96 2.73 21.01 -8.06
C GLU A 96 3.63 21.32 -9.28
N ASP A 97 3.62 22.60 -9.66
CA ASP A 97 3.35 22.97 -11.05
C ASP A 97 4.52 22.78 -12.03
N ALA A 98 4.14 22.61 -13.30
CA ALA A 98 5.00 22.35 -14.47
C ALA A 98 5.84 21.05 -14.45
N SER A 99 5.82 20.26 -13.37
CA SER A 99 6.58 19.00 -13.30
C SER A 99 5.87 17.79 -12.71
N GLY A 100 4.72 17.95 -12.02
CA GLY A 100 4.03 16.85 -11.36
C GLY A 100 4.89 16.32 -10.21
N TRP A 101 5.11 17.18 -9.21
CA TRP A 101 5.98 16.93 -8.04
C TRP A 101 7.44 16.60 -8.39
N GLY A 102 7.96 17.14 -9.50
CA GLY A 102 9.29 16.81 -10.04
C GLY A 102 9.37 15.47 -10.79
N ASN A 103 8.36 14.62 -10.62
CA ASN A 103 8.38 13.22 -11.01
C ASN A 103 7.45 12.88 -12.17
N ARG A 104 6.68 13.83 -12.71
CA ARG A 104 5.59 13.61 -13.68
C ARG A 104 4.45 12.74 -13.14
N GLU A 105 4.18 12.87 -11.85
CA GLU A 105 3.04 12.26 -11.16
C GLU A 105 1.71 12.75 -11.77
N LEU A 106 0.68 11.89 -11.81
CA LEU A 106 -0.59 12.10 -12.54
C LEU A 106 -1.81 12.28 -11.63
N GLU A 107 -1.61 12.30 -10.31
CA GLU A 107 -2.63 12.64 -9.33
C GLU A 107 -2.63 14.12 -8.96
N TYR A 108 -3.83 14.64 -8.68
CA TYR A 108 -4.00 15.87 -7.93
C TYR A 108 -4.17 15.52 -6.45
N TYR A 109 -3.24 15.92 -5.58
CA TYR A 109 -3.39 15.69 -4.15
C TYR A 109 -4.48 16.61 -3.57
N THR A 110 -5.34 16.06 -2.71
CA THR A 110 -6.41 16.78 -2.02
C THR A 110 -6.38 16.50 -0.52
N ARG A 111 -7.20 17.26 0.23
CA ARG A 111 -7.53 16.99 1.64
C ARG A 111 -8.94 16.42 1.83
N ASP A 112 -9.62 16.03 0.75
CA ASP A 112 -11.00 15.56 0.82
C ASP A 112 -11.07 14.21 1.51
N ALA A 113 -12.12 13.99 2.31
CA ALA A 113 -12.39 12.70 2.96
C ALA A 113 -12.58 11.53 1.96
N ALA A 114 -12.73 11.85 0.66
CA ALA A 114 -12.66 10.87 -0.41
C ALA A 114 -11.24 10.32 -0.61
N ASN A 115 -10.20 11.16 -0.50
CA ASN A 115 -8.80 10.80 -0.71
C ASN A 115 -8.04 10.53 0.61
N VAL A 116 -8.44 11.13 1.73
CA VAL A 116 -7.76 10.95 3.02
C VAL A 116 -8.75 10.93 4.17
N ARG A 117 -8.83 9.80 4.87
CA ARG A 117 -9.77 9.60 5.97
C ARG A 117 -9.31 8.52 6.93
N LEU A 118 -9.84 8.53 8.14
CA LEU A 118 -9.78 7.43 9.08
C LEU A 118 -10.88 6.42 8.71
N ASP A 119 -10.59 5.11 8.75
CA ASP A 119 -11.61 4.07 8.52
C ASP A 119 -12.53 3.86 9.73
N GLY A 120 -12.07 4.27 10.92
CA GLY A 120 -12.75 4.03 12.20
C GLY A 120 -12.53 2.63 12.76
N GLN A 121 -11.51 1.93 12.26
CA GLN A 121 -11.00 0.63 12.74
C GLN A 121 -9.50 0.73 13.11
N GLY A 122 -9.00 1.95 13.32
CA GLY A 122 -7.61 2.23 13.69
C GLY A 122 -6.67 2.43 12.51
N ASN A 123 -7.15 2.77 11.30
CA ASN A 123 -6.26 3.09 10.18
C ASN A 123 -6.59 4.43 9.52
N LEU A 124 -5.54 5.12 9.08
CA LEU A 124 -5.60 6.11 8.01
C LEU A 124 -5.70 5.39 6.67
N GLU A 125 -6.66 5.78 5.83
CA GLU A 125 -6.74 5.42 4.42
C GLU A 125 -6.31 6.62 3.56
N ILE A 126 -5.19 6.47 2.85
CA ILE A 126 -4.80 7.34 1.73
C ILE A 126 -5.27 6.65 0.45
N ARG A 127 -6.14 7.31 -0.31
CA ARG A 127 -6.96 6.71 -1.38
C ARG A 127 -6.70 7.41 -2.71
N ALA A 128 -6.10 6.68 -3.65
CA ALA A 128 -6.03 7.07 -5.04
C ALA A 128 -7.37 6.75 -5.74
N LEU A 129 -7.97 7.75 -6.38
CA LEU A 129 -9.26 7.69 -7.07
C LEU A 129 -9.09 8.08 -8.54
N LYS A 130 -10.00 7.61 -9.40
CA LYS A 130 -10.20 8.25 -10.71
C LYS A 130 -10.82 9.62 -10.48
N ASN A 131 -10.23 10.65 -11.07
CA ASN A 131 -10.78 11.99 -11.01
C ASN A 131 -11.99 12.14 -11.96
N THR A 132 -12.97 12.95 -11.55
CA THR A 132 -14.10 13.39 -12.38
C THR A 132 -14.36 14.89 -12.25
N ALA A 133 -13.50 15.61 -11.53
CA ALA A 133 -13.57 17.06 -11.33
C ALA A 133 -12.62 17.80 -12.30
N ASP A 134 -12.90 19.08 -12.52
CA ASP A 134 -12.07 19.98 -13.33
C ASP A 134 -10.80 20.39 -12.55
N LEU A 135 -9.84 19.47 -12.49
CA LEU A 135 -8.54 19.62 -11.84
C LEU A 135 -7.45 19.44 -12.90
N TRP A 136 -6.49 20.36 -12.95
CA TRP A 136 -5.48 20.42 -14.00
C TRP A 136 -4.13 19.89 -13.53
N CYS A 137 -3.45 19.16 -14.41
CA CYS A 137 -2.14 18.56 -14.16
C CYS A 137 -1.02 19.36 -14.84
N PHE A 138 0.22 19.10 -14.43
CA PHE A 138 1.43 19.81 -14.86
C PHE A 138 1.64 19.89 -16.38
N ASN A 139 1.04 18.95 -17.13
CA ASN A 139 1.15 18.81 -18.57
C ASN A 139 0.09 19.62 -19.35
N GLY A 140 -0.82 20.31 -18.67
CA GLY A 140 -1.92 21.08 -19.27
C GLY A 140 -3.17 20.25 -19.60
N ASP A 141 -3.19 18.96 -19.28
CA ASP A 141 -4.41 18.13 -19.33
C ASP A 141 -5.15 18.14 -17.98
N ALA A 142 -6.40 17.69 -17.98
CA ALA A 142 -7.09 17.37 -16.73
C ALA A 142 -6.42 16.18 -16.02
N CYS A 143 -6.14 16.30 -14.73
CA CYS A 143 -5.56 15.21 -13.94
C CYS A 143 -6.48 13.98 -13.97
N PRO A 144 -6.00 12.80 -14.40
CA PRO A 144 -6.83 11.59 -14.46
C PRO A 144 -7.13 10.99 -13.06
N TYR A 145 -6.37 11.36 -12.03
CA TYR A 145 -6.49 10.81 -10.69
C TYR A 145 -6.51 11.90 -9.60
N THR A 146 -7.09 11.58 -8.45
CA THR A 146 -6.86 12.31 -7.20
C THR A 146 -6.27 11.38 -6.15
N SER A 147 -5.48 11.92 -5.22
CA SER A 147 -4.94 11.18 -4.08
C SER A 147 -4.77 12.13 -2.88
N ALA A 148 -4.00 11.74 -1.86
CA ALA A 148 -3.57 12.66 -0.81
C ALA A 148 -2.08 12.49 -0.46
N ARG A 149 -1.49 13.60 -0.02
CA ARG A 149 -0.12 13.73 0.47
C ARG A 149 -0.14 14.53 1.76
N LEU A 150 0.25 13.89 2.85
CA LEU A 150 0.29 14.47 4.18
C LEU A 150 1.73 14.69 4.61
N ASN A 151 1.99 15.75 5.37
CA ASN A 151 3.30 15.97 5.99
C ASN A 151 3.18 16.57 7.40
N THR A 152 4.20 16.37 8.24
CA THR A 152 4.21 16.90 9.62
C THR A 152 5.02 18.19 9.78
N ARG A 153 5.32 18.89 8.68
CA ARG A 153 6.23 20.06 8.65
C ARG A 153 5.78 21.15 9.63
N GLY A 154 6.69 21.56 10.53
CA GLY A 154 6.40 22.58 11.54
C GLY A 154 5.40 22.16 12.63
N LYS A 155 5.06 20.87 12.73
CA LYS A 155 4.14 20.29 13.72
C LYS A 155 4.79 19.16 14.51
N VAL A 156 5.37 18.19 13.80
CA VAL A 156 6.09 17.05 14.40
C VAL A 156 7.39 16.84 13.64
N GLU A 157 8.51 16.95 14.35
CA GLU A 157 9.85 16.81 13.78
C GLU A 157 10.81 16.23 14.82
N ALA A 158 11.84 15.51 14.36
CA ALA A 158 12.92 15.03 15.22
C ALA A 158 14.25 14.95 14.45
N GLN A 159 15.35 15.26 15.13
CA GLN A 159 16.70 15.16 14.56
C GLN A 159 17.23 13.73 14.59
N TYR A 160 17.03 13.01 15.68
CA TYR A 160 17.41 11.59 15.80
C TYR A 160 16.27 10.80 16.43
N GLY A 161 16.28 9.50 16.18
CA GLY A 161 15.29 8.59 16.73
C GLY A 161 15.08 7.35 15.87
N LYS A 162 14.14 6.52 16.31
CA LYS A 162 13.46 5.53 15.48
C LYS A 162 12.20 6.18 14.91
N PHE A 163 11.99 6.06 13.61
CA PHE A 163 10.82 6.54 12.87
C PHE A 163 10.18 5.32 12.22
N GLU A 164 8.89 5.08 12.48
CA GLU A 164 8.24 3.83 12.07
C GLU A 164 6.79 4.09 11.66
N ALA A 165 6.34 3.35 10.66
CA ALA A 165 4.93 3.24 10.34
C ALA A 165 4.58 1.80 9.97
N ARG A 166 3.38 1.36 10.36
CA ARG A 166 2.83 0.07 9.95
C ARG A 166 1.84 0.27 8.82
N ILE A 167 2.20 -0.19 7.61
CA ILE A 167 1.56 0.19 6.35
C ILE A 167 1.18 -1.06 5.55
N GLN A 168 0.00 -1.07 4.95
CA GLN A 168 -0.37 -1.94 3.85
C GLN A 168 -0.51 -1.11 2.56
N VAL A 169 0.21 -1.50 1.50
CA VAL A 169 0.21 -0.80 0.21
C VAL A 169 -0.90 -1.33 -0.72
N PRO A 170 -1.44 -0.50 -1.65
CA PRO A 170 -2.41 -0.97 -2.65
C PRO A 170 -1.75 -1.90 -3.67
N ALA A 171 -2.51 -2.85 -4.24
CA ALA A 171 -2.04 -3.60 -5.42
C ALA A 171 -2.37 -2.84 -6.73
N GLY A 172 -1.42 -2.78 -7.67
CA GLY A 172 -1.68 -2.31 -9.04
C GLY A 172 -0.56 -1.49 -9.66
N VAL A 173 -0.26 -1.76 -10.94
CA VAL A 173 0.78 -1.07 -11.72
C VAL A 173 0.45 0.43 -11.85
N GLY A 174 1.43 1.28 -11.54
CA GLY A 174 1.31 2.73 -11.53
C GLY A 174 0.92 3.33 -10.17
N TYR A 175 0.70 2.53 -9.12
CA TYR A 175 0.69 3.05 -7.76
C TYR A 175 2.12 3.17 -7.20
N TRP A 176 2.37 4.28 -6.49
CA TRP A 176 3.61 4.58 -5.78
C TRP A 176 3.31 5.21 -4.41
N PRO A 177 2.94 4.39 -3.41
CA PRO A 177 2.95 4.80 -2.01
C PRO A 177 4.37 5.05 -1.52
N ALA A 178 4.52 6.05 -0.64
CA ALA A 178 5.76 6.33 0.06
C ALA A 178 5.51 6.71 1.52
N PHE A 179 6.45 6.30 2.38
CA PHE A 179 6.65 6.80 3.73
C PHE A 179 8.09 7.28 3.84
N TRP A 180 8.26 8.57 4.07
CA TRP A 180 9.53 9.25 3.83
C TRP A 180 9.66 10.49 4.71
N MET A 181 10.83 11.12 4.67
CA MET A 181 11.19 12.25 5.52
C MET A 181 11.99 13.28 4.73
N LEU A 182 11.70 14.57 4.95
CA LEU A 182 12.49 15.67 4.42
C LEU A 182 13.11 16.50 5.55
N GLY A 183 14.33 16.99 5.32
CA GLY A 183 15.06 17.79 6.29
C GLY A 183 14.51 19.21 6.41
N MET A 184 14.55 19.75 7.62
CA MET A 184 14.21 21.14 7.94
C MET A 184 15.41 22.09 7.74
N GLY A 185 15.16 23.39 7.90
CA GLY A 185 16.18 24.43 7.82
C GLY A 185 16.37 24.99 6.40
N GLU A 186 17.53 25.61 6.18
CA GLU A 186 17.85 26.31 4.92
C GLU A 186 18.32 25.36 3.81
N GLY A 187 18.11 25.80 2.57
CA GLY A 187 18.42 25.07 1.33
C GLY A 187 17.18 24.48 0.64
N SER A 188 17.21 24.43 -0.69
CA SER A 188 16.26 23.66 -1.48
C SER A 188 16.71 22.19 -1.58
N TRP A 189 15.78 21.30 -1.93
CA TRP A 189 16.13 19.92 -2.27
C TRP A 189 17.19 19.88 -3.40
N PRO A 190 18.19 18.97 -3.32
CA PRO A 190 18.42 17.93 -2.31
C PRO A 190 19.31 18.38 -1.13
N ALA A 191 19.62 19.67 -0.99
CA ALA A 191 20.58 20.15 0.03
C ALA A 191 20.06 20.09 1.48
N ASN A 192 18.74 20.03 1.67
CA ASN A 192 18.12 19.77 2.98
C ASN A 192 18.09 18.27 3.34
N GLY A 193 18.27 17.38 2.36
CA GLY A 193 18.27 15.93 2.55
C GLY A 193 16.88 15.28 2.62
N GLU A 194 16.83 14.02 2.22
CA GLU A 194 15.63 13.19 2.12
C GLU A 194 15.96 11.75 2.53
N ILE A 195 15.04 11.11 3.27
CA ILE A 195 15.17 9.74 3.77
C ILE A 195 13.89 8.99 3.46
N ASP A 196 13.96 8.09 2.50
CA ASP A 196 12.82 7.32 2.03
C ASP A 196 12.79 6.00 2.82
N ILE A 197 11.93 5.95 3.84
CA ILE A 197 11.82 4.81 4.76
C ILE A 197 11.24 3.61 4.02
N MET A 198 10.24 3.87 3.18
CA MET A 198 9.62 2.92 2.28
C MET A 198 9.14 3.66 1.04
N GLU A 199 9.58 3.17 -0.12
CA GLU A 199 8.91 3.38 -1.39
C GLU A 199 8.57 2.02 -1.99
N TRP A 200 7.44 1.91 -2.68
CA TRP A 200 7.02 0.68 -3.36
C TRP A 200 6.39 1.00 -4.70
N LEU A 201 6.62 0.15 -5.70
CA LEU A 201 6.09 0.32 -7.05
C LEU A 201 5.21 -0.88 -7.42
N GLY A 202 3.96 -0.64 -7.81
CA GLY A 202 3.05 -1.74 -8.13
C GLY A 202 3.36 -2.56 -9.39
N ARG A 203 4.45 -2.25 -10.09
CA ARG A 203 5.04 -3.10 -11.15
C ARG A 203 6.10 -4.09 -10.65
N THR A 204 6.64 -3.88 -9.46
CA THR A 204 7.62 -4.75 -8.77
C THR A 204 7.02 -5.11 -7.40
N PRO A 205 5.92 -5.90 -7.37
CA PRO A 205 5.05 -5.97 -6.19
C PRO A 205 5.71 -6.61 -4.96
N THR A 206 6.79 -7.36 -5.13
CA THR A 206 7.61 -7.96 -4.05
C THR A 206 8.75 -7.05 -3.59
N THR A 207 9.09 -5.99 -4.32
CA THR A 207 10.26 -5.15 -4.04
C THR A 207 9.84 -3.88 -3.30
N ILE A 208 10.44 -3.63 -2.14
CA ILE A 208 10.42 -2.31 -1.48
C ILE A 208 11.80 -1.66 -1.64
N TYR A 209 11.83 -0.33 -1.56
CA TYR A 209 13.04 0.46 -1.67
C TYR A 209 13.20 1.32 -0.42
N GLY A 210 14.41 1.33 0.12
CA GLY A 210 14.86 2.35 1.08
C GLY A 210 15.88 3.23 0.38
N THR A 211 15.62 4.53 0.25
CA THR A 211 16.46 5.47 -0.50
C THR A 211 16.97 6.60 0.42
N LEU A 212 18.09 7.19 0.04
CA LEU A 212 18.70 8.32 0.74
C LEU A 212 19.17 9.33 -0.30
N HIS A 213 18.65 10.55 -0.26
CA HIS A 213 19.05 11.61 -1.18
C HIS A 213 19.70 12.80 -0.47
N GLY A 214 20.75 13.33 -1.10
CA GLY A 214 21.50 14.49 -0.63
C GLY A 214 22.32 15.14 -1.74
N PRO A 215 23.09 16.20 -1.44
CA PRO A 215 23.80 16.98 -2.46
C PRO A 215 24.87 16.13 -3.17
N GLY A 216 24.64 15.84 -4.46
CA GLY A 216 25.51 14.99 -5.28
C GLY A 216 25.11 13.51 -5.36
N TYR A 217 24.11 13.09 -4.58
CA TYR A 217 23.57 11.73 -4.54
C TYR A 217 22.03 11.79 -4.40
N ALA A 218 21.36 12.33 -5.41
CA ALA A 218 19.91 12.58 -5.44
C ALA A 218 19.28 12.10 -6.76
N ALA A 219 17.95 12.04 -6.82
CA ALA A 219 17.20 11.46 -7.95
C ALA A 219 17.72 10.06 -8.34
N ASP A 220 18.09 9.85 -9.61
CA ASP A 220 18.66 8.62 -10.15
C ASP A 220 19.99 8.19 -9.49
N LYS A 221 20.63 9.08 -8.73
CA LYS A 221 21.86 8.84 -7.96
C LYS A 221 21.62 8.78 -6.46
N GLY A 222 20.37 8.67 -6.01
CA GLY A 222 20.05 8.33 -4.63
C GLY A 222 20.72 7.03 -4.22
N LEU A 223 21.16 6.94 -2.96
CA LEU A 223 21.71 5.71 -2.41
C LEU A 223 20.54 4.77 -2.08
N SER A 224 19.96 4.16 -3.10
CA SER A 224 18.81 3.25 -2.99
C SER A 224 19.25 1.80 -2.77
N THR A 225 18.44 1.03 -2.05
CA THR A 225 18.63 -0.42 -1.90
C THR A 225 17.28 -1.11 -2.04
N PRO A 226 17.07 -1.94 -3.08
CA PRO A 226 15.90 -2.79 -3.19
C PRO A 226 15.97 -3.92 -2.15
N HIS A 227 14.81 -4.31 -1.63
CA HIS A 227 14.66 -5.46 -0.75
C HIS A 227 13.45 -6.29 -1.20
N GLU A 228 13.66 -7.60 -1.37
CA GLU A 228 12.63 -8.52 -1.85
C GLU A 228 11.86 -9.18 -0.70
N LEU A 229 10.54 -9.09 -0.76
CA LEU A 229 9.60 -9.83 0.07
C LEU A 229 9.26 -11.18 -0.56
N PRO A 230 8.96 -12.22 0.27
CA PRO A 230 8.58 -13.55 -0.25
C PRO A 230 7.20 -13.55 -0.93
N GLN A 231 6.41 -12.50 -0.79
CA GLN A 231 5.07 -12.30 -1.33
C GLN A 231 4.85 -10.81 -1.66
N PRO A 232 3.87 -10.45 -2.51
CA PRO A 232 3.50 -9.06 -2.75
C PRO A 232 3.24 -8.25 -1.46
N ALA A 233 3.87 -7.08 -1.34
CA ALA A 233 3.76 -6.22 -0.16
C ALA A 233 2.32 -5.76 0.15
N SER A 234 1.44 -5.78 -0.86
CA SER A 234 0.01 -5.45 -0.71
C SER A 234 -0.80 -6.52 0.03
N ASN A 235 -0.26 -7.73 0.22
CA ASN A 235 -0.99 -8.83 0.85
C ASN A 235 -1.18 -8.66 2.37
N ALA A 236 -0.35 -7.84 3.02
CA ALA A 236 -0.34 -7.66 4.47
C ALA A 236 0.08 -6.25 4.88
N PHE A 237 -0.07 -5.94 6.17
CA PHE A 237 0.64 -4.81 6.78
C PHE A 237 2.07 -5.22 7.10
N HIS A 238 3.02 -4.36 6.75
CA HIS A 238 4.43 -4.46 7.10
C HIS A 238 4.84 -3.26 7.96
N THR A 239 5.84 -3.44 8.81
CA THR A 239 6.41 -2.36 9.64
C THR A 239 7.67 -1.84 8.99
N PHE A 240 7.64 -0.58 8.57
CA PHE A 240 8.75 0.10 7.91
C PHE A 240 9.40 1.07 8.89
N THR A 241 10.70 0.91 9.12
CA THR A 241 11.43 1.65 10.15
C THR A 241 12.72 2.26 9.60
N VAL A 242 13.02 3.49 10.00
CA VAL A 242 14.40 4.02 9.98
C VAL A 242 14.85 4.35 11.39
N VAL A 243 16.06 3.93 11.74
CA VAL A 243 16.81 4.44 12.89
C VAL A 243 17.84 5.46 12.38
N LYS A 244 17.70 6.71 12.81
CA LYS A 244 18.54 7.86 12.41
C LYS A 244 19.36 8.33 13.61
N ARG A 245 20.68 8.27 13.47
CA ARG A 245 21.70 8.68 14.45
C ARG A 245 22.60 9.78 13.82
N PRO A 246 23.53 10.42 14.56
CA PRO A 246 24.40 11.46 14.00
C PRO A 246 25.22 11.01 12.77
N ASP A 247 25.70 9.76 12.81
CA ASP A 247 26.70 9.18 11.91
C ASP A 247 26.20 7.93 11.16
N GLU A 248 24.94 7.54 11.33
CA GLU A 248 24.34 6.43 10.57
C GLU A 248 22.82 6.54 10.42
N ILE A 249 22.33 5.96 9.33
CA ILE A 249 20.91 5.73 9.06
C ILE A 249 20.75 4.25 8.73
N VAL A 250 19.83 3.57 9.41
CA VAL A 250 19.56 2.13 9.26
C VAL A 250 18.09 1.92 8.92
N TRP A 251 17.78 1.23 7.84
CA TRP A 251 16.43 0.85 7.45
C TRP A 251 16.14 -0.58 7.89
N LEU A 252 14.93 -0.79 8.41
CA LEU A 252 14.43 -2.09 8.83
C LEU A 252 13.05 -2.35 8.21
N LEU A 253 12.80 -3.61 7.92
CA LEU A 253 11.51 -4.14 7.48
C LEU A 253 11.10 -5.24 8.46
N ASP A 254 9.91 -5.12 9.05
CA ASP A 254 9.39 -6.03 10.09
C ASP A 254 10.41 -6.28 11.23
N GLY A 255 11.14 -5.22 11.60
CA GLY A 255 12.18 -5.24 12.63
C GLY A 255 13.53 -5.83 12.20
N GLN A 256 13.69 -6.28 10.95
CA GLN A 256 14.95 -6.79 10.41
C GLN A 256 15.70 -5.73 9.61
N PRO A 257 16.96 -5.38 9.94
CA PRO A 257 17.73 -4.40 9.20
C PRO A 257 18.15 -4.95 7.82
N TYR A 258 17.96 -4.16 6.77
CA TYR A 258 18.34 -4.54 5.39
C TYR A 258 19.28 -3.55 4.70
N LYS A 259 19.37 -2.32 5.20
CA LYS A 259 20.23 -1.26 4.65
C LYS A 259 20.80 -0.41 5.77
N ARG A 260 22.06 -0.02 5.65
CA ARG A 260 22.75 0.95 6.52
C ARG A 260 23.58 1.89 5.65
N VAL A 261 23.58 3.18 5.98
CA VAL A 261 24.37 4.21 5.29
C VAL A 261 25.00 5.14 6.33
N THR A 262 26.25 5.51 6.10
CA THR A 262 27.11 6.37 6.93
C THR A 262 27.74 7.50 6.10
N PRO A 263 28.37 8.51 6.73
CA PRO A 263 29.18 9.51 6.04
C PRO A 263 30.34 8.94 5.19
N GLN A 264 30.74 7.69 5.38
CA GLN A 264 31.76 7.02 4.57
C GLN A 264 31.21 6.41 3.28
N ASP A 265 29.89 6.21 3.19
CA ASP A 265 29.21 5.59 2.04
C ASP A 265 28.74 6.62 1.00
N ILE A 266 28.71 7.92 1.34
CA ILE A 266 28.36 8.99 0.40
C ILE A 266 29.53 9.33 -0.55
N PRO A 267 29.27 9.83 -1.78
CA PRO A 267 30.34 10.13 -2.73
C PRO A 267 31.37 11.13 -2.20
N ALA A 268 32.65 10.89 -2.48
CA ALA A 268 33.74 11.76 -2.03
C ALA A 268 33.54 13.21 -2.50
N GLY A 269 33.74 14.17 -1.58
CA GLY A 269 33.52 15.60 -1.83
C GLY A 269 32.06 16.07 -1.71
N THR A 270 31.12 15.18 -1.36
CA THR A 270 29.73 15.55 -1.02
C THR A 270 29.54 15.76 0.48
N ALA A 271 28.41 16.35 0.87
CA ALA A 271 28.11 16.66 2.28
C ALA A 271 27.10 15.68 2.88
N TRP A 272 27.35 15.26 4.12
CA TRP A 272 26.36 14.58 4.97
C TRP A 272 25.38 15.62 5.51
N VAL A 273 24.16 15.65 4.96
CA VAL A 273 23.16 16.69 5.29
C VAL A 273 22.15 16.26 6.36
N PHE A 274 22.25 15.03 6.85
CA PHE A 274 21.26 14.42 7.73
C PHE A 274 21.39 14.83 9.20
N ASP A 275 22.37 15.65 9.57
CA ASP A 275 22.50 16.16 10.95
C ASP A 275 21.59 17.37 11.26
N ARG A 276 20.27 17.15 11.17
CA ARG A 276 19.23 18.17 11.38
C ARG A 276 17.87 17.54 11.71
N PRO A 277 16.88 18.31 12.20
CA PRO A 277 15.48 17.87 12.29
C PRO A 277 14.91 17.48 10.92
N PHE A 278 14.10 16.43 10.91
CA PHE A 278 13.32 15.99 9.75
C PHE A 278 11.84 15.90 10.15
N TYR A 279 10.96 16.17 9.18
CA TYR A 279 9.51 15.93 9.28
C TYR A 279 9.11 14.74 8.42
N LEU A 280 7.98 14.11 8.75
CA LEU A 280 7.46 12.91 8.09
C LEU A 280 6.52 13.28 6.95
N LEU A 281 6.48 12.42 5.92
CA LEU A 281 5.55 12.49 4.80
C LEU A 281 4.93 11.11 4.54
N LEU A 282 3.65 11.13 4.13
CA LEU A 282 2.90 9.97 3.67
C LEU A 282 2.11 10.36 2.41
N ASN A 283 2.25 9.63 1.31
CA ASN A 283 1.46 9.84 0.11
C ASN A 283 1.25 8.55 -0.67
N LEU A 284 0.30 8.59 -1.60
CA LEU A 284 0.09 7.58 -2.63
C LEU A 284 0.06 8.26 -4.00
N ALA A 285 1.22 8.33 -4.65
CA ALA A 285 1.35 8.83 -6.01
C ALA A 285 0.73 7.85 -7.02
N VAL A 286 0.36 8.37 -8.18
CA VAL A 286 -0.20 7.62 -9.32
C VAL A 286 0.53 8.03 -10.60
N GLY A 287 1.24 7.10 -11.23
CA GLY A 287 2.06 7.40 -12.39
C GLY A 287 3.46 7.90 -12.03
N GLY A 288 4.02 8.80 -12.83
CA GLY A 288 5.37 9.31 -12.66
C GLY A 288 6.46 8.49 -13.36
N ASN A 289 7.62 9.13 -13.55
CA ASN A 289 8.82 8.60 -14.20
C ASN A 289 9.26 7.28 -13.57
N TRP A 290 9.22 7.18 -12.23
CA TRP A 290 9.71 6.00 -11.54
C TRP A 290 8.67 4.90 -11.38
N SER A 291 7.38 5.16 -11.11
CA SER A 291 6.38 4.08 -11.06
C SER A 291 5.95 3.57 -12.44
N GLY A 292 6.01 4.43 -13.46
CA GLY A 292 5.57 4.14 -14.83
C GLY A 292 4.07 4.39 -15.04
N PRO A 293 3.54 4.12 -16.23
CA PRO A 293 2.13 4.36 -16.54
C PRO A 293 1.20 3.44 -15.73
N VAL A 294 -0.02 3.90 -15.47
CA VAL A 294 -1.06 3.08 -14.83
C VAL A 294 -1.43 1.91 -15.74
N GLY A 295 -1.32 0.69 -15.20
CA GLY A 295 -1.58 -0.53 -15.96
C GLY A 295 -3.07 -0.74 -16.26
N PRO A 296 -3.43 -1.40 -17.37
CA PRO A 296 -4.83 -1.62 -17.76
C PRO A 296 -5.62 -2.55 -16.82
N LYS A 297 -4.93 -3.23 -15.89
CA LYS A 297 -5.52 -4.08 -14.85
C LYS A 297 -5.59 -3.40 -13.47
N THR A 298 -5.09 -2.17 -13.35
CA THR A 298 -5.06 -1.43 -12.07
C THR A 298 -6.47 -0.98 -11.70
N THR A 299 -6.96 -1.49 -10.57
CA THR A 299 -8.28 -1.17 -10.01
C THR A 299 -8.23 0.08 -9.14
N PHE A 300 -9.29 0.88 -9.19
CA PHE A 300 -9.48 2.05 -8.33
C PHE A 300 -10.74 1.86 -7.46
N PRO A 301 -10.75 2.28 -6.18
CA PRO A 301 -9.69 2.96 -5.46
C PRO A 301 -8.46 2.08 -5.21
N GLY A 302 -7.27 2.68 -5.31
CA GLY A 302 -6.08 2.18 -4.62
C GLY A 302 -6.08 2.74 -3.21
N VAL A 303 -5.86 1.90 -2.19
CA VAL A 303 -5.81 2.34 -0.79
C VAL A 303 -4.50 1.92 -0.16
N MET A 304 -3.71 2.90 0.28
CA MET A 304 -2.63 2.73 1.25
C MET A 304 -3.25 2.87 2.64
N LYS A 305 -3.11 1.84 3.48
CA LYS A 305 -3.56 1.88 4.87
C LYS A 305 -2.37 2.07 5.79
N VAL A 306 -2.51 2.94 6.78
CA VAL A 306 -1.52 3.16 7.85
C VAL A 306 -2.19 2.95 9.20
N ASP A 307 -1.72 1.96 9.95
CA ASP A 307 -2.22 1.57 11.28
C ASP A 307 -1.70 2.54 12.36
N TYR A 308 -0.40 2.86 12.31
CA TYR A 308 0.19 3.91 13.12
C TYR A 308 1.39 4.55 12.44
N VAL A 309 1.74 5.76 12.88
CA VAL A 309 3.07 6.38 12.70
C VAL A 309 3.62 6.76 14.07
N ARG A 310 4.90 6.50 14.33
CA ARG A 310 5.51 6.64 15.65
C ARG A 310 6.96 7.14 15.56
N ILE A 311 7.36 7.91 16.57
CA ILE A 311 8.74 8.36 16.79
C ILE A 311 9.16 7.98 18.21
N TRP A 312 10.34 7.37 18.33
CA TRP A 312 10.99 7.06 19.61
C TRP A 312 12.35 7.74 19.67
N LYS A 313 12.76 8.15 20.87
CA LYS A 313 14.15 8.52 21.17
C LYS A 313 14.83 7.36 21.87
N ALA A 314 16.16 7.29 21.74
CA ALA A 314 16.94 6.37 22.55
C ALA A 314 16.69 6.68 24.05
N ALA A 315 16.59 5.65 24.88
CA ALA A 315 16.63 5.82 26.32
C ALA A 315 18.04 6.29 26.74
N ASN A 316 18.09 7.16 27.74
CA ASN A 316 19.34 7.68 28.32
C ASN A 316 19.99 6.65 29.26
#